data_AF-A0A9D8VVJ2-F1
#
_entry.id   AF-A0A9D8VVJ2-F1
#
_cell.length_a   1.000
_cell.length_b   1.000
_cell.length_c   1.000
_cell.angle_alpha   90.00
_cell.angle_beta   90.00
_cell.angle_gamma   90.00
#
_symmetry.space_group_name_H-M   'P 1'
#
loop_
_entity.id
_entity.type
_entity.pdbx_description
1 polymer ?
#
loop_
_entity_poly.entity_id
_entity_poly.type
_entity_poly.pdbx_seq_one_letter_code
_entity_poly.pdbx_strand_id
1 'polypeptide(L)' 'MDQFEQHFETALTGLHDGGNYRVFAELERQRGCFPRATRHRGDGSTHDVTVWCSYDYLGMGQHPDVVAAMHEA' A
#
# COMPACT_ATOMS: atom_id res chain seq x y z
N MET A 1 -9.07 17.79 26.86
CA MET A 1 -8.69 17.59 25.46
C MET A 1 -8.17 18.92 24.98
N ASP A 2 -6.92 18.95 24.57
CA ASP A 2 -6.23 20.18 24.23
C ASP A 2 -6.81 20.77 22.94
N GLN A 3 -6.74 22.09 22.76
CA GLN A 3 -7.29 22.79 21.57
C GLN A 3 -6.77 22.19 20.25
N PHE A 4 -5.52 21.74 20.24
CA PHE A 4 -4.90 21.09 19.09
C PHE A 4 -5.52 19.72 18.79
N GLU A 5 -5.81 18.91 19.81
CA GLU A 5 -6.47 17.61 19.65
C GLU A 5 -7.84 17.78 19.00
N GLN A 6 -8.64 18.73 19.51
CA GLN A 6 -9.98 19.01 18.98
C GLN A 6 -9.95 19.51 17.52
N HIS A 7 -8.92 20.27 17.15
CA HIS A 7 -8.72 20.70 15.76
C HIS A 7 -8.47 19.51 14.83
N PHE A 8 -7.61 18.57 15.22
CA PHE A 8 -7.32 17.37 14.43
C PHE A 8 -8.54 16.45 14.32
N GLU A 9 -9.29 16.25 15.40
CA GLU A 9 -10.52 15.44 15.37
C GLU A 9 -11.58 16.03 14.44
N THR A 10 -11.72 17.35 14.43
CA THR A 10 -12.65 18.05 13.52
C THR A 10 -12.22 17.84 12.06
N ALA A 11 -10.92 17.95 11.77
CA ALA A 11 -10.39 17.71 10.42
C ALA A 11 -10.59 16.26 9.97
N LEU A 12 -10.36 15.28 10.86
CA LEU A 12 -10.59 13.86 10.57
C LEU A 12 -12.07 13.57 10.35
N THR A 13 -12.95 14.09 11.20
CA THR A 13 -14.40 13.98 11.03
C THR A 13 -14.84 14.52 9.67
N GLY A 14 -14.32 15.68 9.27
CA GLY A 14 -14.59 16.24 7.96
C GLY A 14 -14.18 15.33 6.79
N LEU A 15 -13.09 14.57 6.93
CA LEU A 15 -12.68 13.58 5.92
C LEU A 15 -13.60 12.36 5.90
N HIS A 16 -14.06 11.91 7.07
CA HIS A 16 -14.99 10.79 7.18
C HIS A 16 -16.36 11.16 6.60
N ASP A 17 -16.91 12.31 6.97
CA ASP A 17 -18.19 12.82 6.48
C ASP A 17 -18.15 13.09 4.96
N GLY A 18 -17.00 13.56 4.46
CA GLY A 18 -16.77 13.78 3.03
C GLY A 18 -16.50 12.50 2.23
N GLY A 19 -16.38 11.33 2.88
CA GLY A 19 -16.09 10.05 2.22
C GLY A 19 -14.72 9.98 1.54
N ASN A 20 -13.81 10.89 1.86
CA ASN A 20 -12.46 10.96 1.27
C ASN A 20 -11.36 10.57 2.27
N TYR A 21 -11.73 10.13 3.48
CA TYR A 21 -10.84 9.44 4.40
C TYR A 21 -10.25 8.18 3.75
N ARG A 22 -8.93 8.00 3.83
CA ARG A 22 -8.23 6.92 3.15
C ARG A 22 -7.90 5.80 4.12
N VAL A 23 -8.31 4.58 3.78
CA VAL A 23 -7.86 3.36 4.43
C VAL A 23 -6.91 2.64 3.48
N PHE A 24 -5.66 2.46 3.88
CA PHE A 24 -4.66 1.84 3.03
C PHE A 24 -4.77 0.31 3.05
N ALA A 25 -4.62 -0.31 1.88
CA ALA A 25 -4.46 -1.74 1.77
C ALA A 25 -2.99 -2.09 1.94
N GLU A 26 -2.69 -2.94 2.92
CA GLU A 26 -1.35 -3.45 3.15
C GLU A 26 -1.06 -4.61 2.19
N LEU A 27 -0.08 -4.41 1.30
CA LEU A 27 0.23 -5.34 0.20
C LEU A 27 1.74 -5.59 0.15
N GLU A 28 2.12 -6.86 0.08
CA GLU A 28 3.48 -7.31 -0.22
C GLU A 28 3.50 -7.92 -1.63
N ARG A 29 4.14 -7.25 -2.59
CA ARG A 29 4.26 -7.79 -3.96
C ARG A 29 5.22 -8.98 -3.98
N GLN A 30 4.81 -10.07 -4.63
CA GLN A 30 5.59 -11.30 -4.67
C GLN A 30 6.60 -11.26 -5.82
N ARG A 31 7.86 -10.92 -5.54
CA ARG A 31 8.94 -10.86 -6.55
C ARG A 31 9.08 -12.22 -7.27
N GLY A 32 9.11 -12.18 -8.60
CA GLY A 32 9.11 -13.37 -9.47
C GLY A 32 7.70 -13.81 -9.90
N CYS A 33 6.66 -13.27 -9.24
CA CYS A 33 5.26 -13.59 -9.48
C CYS A 33 4.39 -12.34 -9.71
N PHE A 34 4.96 -11.18 -10.06
CA PHE A 34 4.11 -10.01 -10.39
C PHE A 34 3.13 -10.39 -11.52
N PRO A 35 1.85 -9.96 -11.45
CA PRO A 35 1.30 -8.95 -10.54
C PRO A 35 0.71 -9.48 -9.21
N ARG A 36 1.07 -10.68 -8.75
CA ARG A 36 0.56 -11.25 -7.49
C ARG A 36 1.14 -10.54 -6.26
N ALA A 37 0.32 -10.38 -5.23
CA ALA A 37 0.71 -9.82 -3.94
C ALA A 37 -0.02 -10.53 -2.79
N THR A 38 0.64 -10.59 -1.63
CA THR A 38 0.00 -10.96 -0.36
C THR A 38 -0.67 -9.72 0.22
N ARG A 39 -1.98 -9.78 0.49
CA ARG A 39 -2.71 -8.75 1.25
C ARG A 39 -2.73 -9.12 2.72
N HIS A 40 -2.23 -8.23 3.56
CA HIS A 40 -2.31 -8.33 5.02
C HIS A 40 -3.56 -7.60 5.50
N ARG A 41 -4.29 -8.20 6.45
CA ARG A 41 -5.49 -7.64 7.05
C ARG A 41 -5.26 -7.33 8.53
N GLY A 42 -6.00 -6.36 9.06
CA GLY A 42 -5.86 -5.93 10.46
C GLY A 42 -6.22 -7.00 11.50
N ASP A 43 -6.86 -8.11 11.10
CA ASP A 43 -7.12 -9.28 11.94
C ASP A 43 -5.95 -10.30 11.93
N GLY A 44 -4.84 -9.98 11.27
CA GLY A 44 -3.67 -10.85 11.12
C GLY A 44 -3.78 -11.89 10.00
N SER A 45 -4.93 -11.97 9.31
CA SER A 45 -5.08 -12.90 8.18
C SER A 45 -4.42 -12.38 6.90
N THR A 46 -4.04 -13.30 6.03
CA THR A 46 -3.42 -13.01 4.73
C THR A 46 -4.18 -13.64 3.58
N HIS A 47 -4.21 -12.96 2.43
CA HIS A 47 -4.81 -13.47 1.21
C HIS A 47 -4.00 -13.08 -0.02
N ASP A 48 -3.84 -14.01 -0.96
CA ASP A 48 -3.26 -13.69 -2.25
C ASP A 48 -4.24 -12.91 -3.14
N VAL A 49 -3.75 -11.83 -3.76
CA VAL A 49 -4.50 -10.96 -4.65
C VAL A 49 -3.71 -10.66 -5.93
N THR A 50 -4.42 -10.24 -6.97
CA THR A 50 -3.84 -9.70 -8.20
C THR A 50 -3.86 -8.18 -8.16
N VAL A 51 -2.70 -7.52 -8.31
CA VAL A 51 -2.60 -6.06 -8.29
C VAL A 51 -2.93 -5.48 -9.67
N TRP A 52 -3.99 -4.68 -9.75
CA TRP A 52 -4.43 -4.01 -10.99
C TRP A 52 -4.16 -2.50 -11.03
N CYS A 53 -3.78 -1.90 -9.90
CA CYS A 53 -3.53 -0.46 -9.77
C CYS A 53 -2.04 -0.10 -9.65
N SER A 54 -1.15 -1.04 -9.97
CA SER A 54 0.30 -0.80 -9.95
C SER A 54 0.72 0.16 -11.07
N TYR A 55 1.67 1.04 -10.76
CA TYR A 55 2.35 1.89 -11.74
C TYR A 55 3.62 1.24 -12.31
N ASP A 56 4.02 0.07 -11.79
CA ASP A 56 5.09 -0.75 -12.36
C ASP A 56 4.59 -1.47 -13.62
N TYR A 57 4.32 -0.70 -14.66
CA TYR A 57 3.59 -1.12 -15.86
C TYR A 57 4.25 -2.28 -16.60
N LEU A 58 5.58 -2.32 -16.59
CA LEU A 58 6.37 -3.32 -17.30
C LEU A 58 6.92 -4.40 -16.35
N GLY A 59 6.56 -4.36 -15.06
CA GLY A 59 7.06 -5.31 -14.07
C GLY A 59 8.58 -5.23 -13.86
N MET A 60 9.19 -4.06 -14.13
CA MET A 60 10.64 -3.90 -14.03
C MET A 60 11.12 -3.92 -12.58
N GLY A 61 10.23 -3.67 -11.61
CA GLY A 61 10.55 -3.79 -10.19
C GLY A 61 10.93 -5.20 -9.74
N GLN A 62 10.68 -6.24 -10.54
CA GLN A 62 11.16 -7.61 -10.27
C GLN A 62 12.17 -8.13 -11.29
N HIS A 63 12.51 -7.35 -12.33
CA HIS A 63 13.38 -7.80 -13.41
C HIS A 63 14.77 -8.17 -12.87
N PRO A 64 15.31 -9.36 -13.20
CA PRO A 64 16.56 -9.84 -12.61
C PRO A 64 17.72 -8.85 -12.79
N ASP A 65 17.90 -8.30 -13.98
CA ASP A 65 19.01 -7.37 -14.24
C ASP A 65 18.87 -6.05 -13.45
N VAL A 66 17.64 -5.55 -13.25
CA VAL A 66 17.40 -4.33 -12.46
C VAL A 66 17.78 -4.59 -11.00
N VAL A 67 17.32 -5.72 -10.45
CA VAL A 67 17.62 -6.10 -9.06
C VAL A 67 19.11 -6.40 -8.87
N ALA A 68 19.75 -7.07 -9.83
CA ALA A 68 21.18 -7.35 -9.79
C ALA A 68 22.01 -6.07 -9.75
N ALA A 69 21.73 -5.12 -10.66
CA ALA A 69 22.40 -3.83 -10.69
C ALA A 69 22.21 -3.05 -9.37
N MET A 70 21.05 -3.16 -8.71
CA MET A 70 20.84 -2.56 -7.38
C MET A 70 21.65 -3.21 -6.26
N HIS A 71 21.93 -4.51 -6.33
CA HIS A 71 22.75 -5.22 -5.33
C HIS A 71 24.26 -5.01 -5.51
N GLU A 72 24.70 -4.76 -6.74
CA GLU A 72 26.12 -4.55 -7.07
C GLU A 72 26.62 -3.13 -6.71
N ALA A 73 25.72 -2.18 -6.49
CA ALA A 73 26.00 -0.77 -6.23
C ALA A 73 26.51 -0.47 -4.81
#